data_AF-A0AB36JSB5-F1
#
_entry.id   AF-A0AB36JSB5-F1
#
_cell.length_a   1.000
_cell.length_b   1.000
_cell.length_c   1.000
_cell.angle_alpha   90.00
_cell.angle_beta   90.00
_cell.angle_gamma   90.00
#
_symmetry.space_group_name_H-M   'P 1'
#
loop_
_entity.id
_entity.type
_entity.pdbx_description
1 polymer ?
#
loop_
_entity_poly.entity_id
_entity_poly.type
_entity_poly.pdbx_seq_one_letter_code
_entity_poly.pdbx_strand_id
1 'polypeptide(L)'
;MLKDYFSYNDGKDVTNSAFRISASKVSDFFDRTSAWYHEHLLGEGGFQGSTASELGTVVHAGLEMQTLEGVVHHDAIEEYVMSIKNDEVDKQEILDAYPPMLAAGLEYLERNPQEIVEEFVFHEILPGIGAGGSIDARRPR
;
A
#
# COMPACT_ATOMS: atom_id res chain seq x y z
N MET A 1 -10.02 18.77 0.32
CA MET A 1 -8.69 18.13 0.28
C MET A 1 -8.83 16.93 -0.64
N LEU A 2 -7.93 16.76 -1.62
CA LEU A 2 -7.85 15.48 -2.32
C LEU A 2 -7.49 14.40 -1.30
N LYS A 3 -8.03 13.20 -1.47
CA LYS A 3 -7.62 12.02 -0.71
C LYS A 3 -6.14 11.74 -0.99
N ASP A 4 -5.41 11.33 0.04
CA ASP A 4 -4.04 10.86 -0.13
C ASP A 4 -4.06 9.39 -0.55
N TYR A 5 -3.59 9.13 -1.77
CA TYR A 5 -3.57 7.82 -2.41
C TYR A 5 -2.21 7.10 -2.30
N PHE A 6 -1.17 7.82 -1.86
CA PHE A 6 0.21 7.33 -1.96
C PHE A 6 0.85 7.11 -0.59
N SER A 7 0.31 7.74 0.46
CA SER A 7 0.80 7.51 1.81
C SER A 7 0.43 6.13 2.33
N TYR A 8 1.38 5.53 3.05
CA TYR A 8 1.16 4.30 3.78
C TYR A 8 0.10 4.47 4.87
N ASN A 9 -0.96 3.67 4.82
CA ASN A 9 -1.97 3.62 5.87
C ASN A 9 -1.44 2.83 7.09
N ASP A 10 -0.95 3.57 8.09
CA ASP A 10 -0.43 2.97 9.32
C ASP A 10 -1.52 2.55 10.32
N GLY A 11 -2.77 2.97 10.09
CA GLY A 11 -3.94 2.61 10.90
C GLY A 11 -3.84 3.06 12.36
N LYS A 12 -3.05 4.09 12.68
CA LYS A 12 -2.90 4.59 14.06
C LYS A 12 -4.24 4.88 14.75
N ASP A 13 -5.18 5.45 14.01
CA ASP A 13 -6.52 5.78 14.51
C ASP A 13 -7.37 4.55 14.83
N VAL A 14 -7.10 3.41 14.19
CA VAL A 14 -7.84 2.16 14.37
C VAL A 14 -7.18 1.26 15.42
N THR A 15 -5.85 1.30 15.49
CA THR A 15 -5.03 0.42 16.35
C THR A 15 -4.97 0.88 17.80
N ASN A 16 -5.32 2.13 18.12
CA ASN A 16 -5.26 2.68 19.48
C ASN A 16 -3.90 2.49 20.18
N SER A 17 -2.80 2.68 19.45
CA SER A 17 -1.42 2.44 19.93
C SER A 17 -1.06 0.98 20.26
N ALA A 18 -1.89 0.00 19.88
CA ALA A 18 -1.55 -1.41 20.01
C ALA A 18 -0.39 -1.80 19.09
N PHE A 19 0.42 -2.76 19.53
CA PHE A 19 1.41 -3.41 18.68
C PHE A 19 0.69 -4.18 17.56
N ARG A 20 0.96 -3.79 16.31
CA ARG A 20 0.29 -4.31 15.13
C ARG A 20 1.14 -5.38 14.44
N ILE A 21 0.52 -6.54 14.22
CA ILE A 21 1.04 -7.63 13.41
C ILE A 21 0.33 -7.60 12.06
N SER A 22 0.99 -7.14 10.99
CA SER A 22 0.41 -7.17 9.64
C SER A 22 0.72 -8.48 8.91
N ALA A 23 -0.10 -8.82 7.92
CA ALA A 23 0.06 -10.05 7.13
C ALA A 23 1.46 -10.15 6.49
N SER A 24 1.96 -9.07 5.90
CA SER A 24 3.32 -9.01 5.33
C SER A 24 4.41 -9.19 6.40
N LYS A 25 4.21 -8.63 7.60
CA LYS A 25 5.19 -8.74 8.69
C LYS A 25 5.22 -10.12 9.35
N VAL A 26 4.15 -10.90 9.26
CA VAL A 26 4.18 -12.31 9.68
C VAL A 26 5.12 -13.11 8.77
N SER A 27 5.06 -12.91 7.45
CA SER A 27 6.00 -13.55 6.52
C SER A 27 7.45 -13.14 6.85
N ASP A 28 7.70 -11.83 7.00
CA ASP A 28 9.03 -11.32 7.34
C ASP A 28 9.57 -11.91 8.66
N PHE A 29 8.71 -12.15 9.65
CA PHE A 29 9.12 -12.77 10.90
C PHE A 29 9.66 -14.20 10.69
N PHE A 30 9.04 -14.99 9.82
CA PHE A 30 9.47 -16.36 9.55
C PHE A 30 10.63 -16.45 8.56
N ASP A 31 10.66 -15.58 7.55
CA ASP A 31 11.64 -15.63 6.47
C ASP A 31 12.91 -14.82 6.77
N ARG A 32 12.78 -13.73 7.55
CA ARG A 32 13.83 -12.73 7.81
C ARG A 32 13.81 -12.25 9.26
N THR A 33 13.73 -13.19 10.22
CA THR A 33 13.56 -12.92 11.66
C THR A 33 14.50 -11.86 12.22
N SER A 34 15.78 -11.87 11.81
CA SER A 34 16.76 -10.85 12.25
C SER A 34 16.33 -9.46 11.83
N ALA A 35 16.03 -9.25 10.53
CA ALA A 35 15.62 -7.95 10.01
C ALA A 35 14.32 -7.47 10.68
N TRP A 36 13.37 -8.39 10.90
CA TRP A 36 12.15 -8.10 11.63
C TRP A 36 12.43 -7.59 13.05
N TYR A 37 13.35 -8.23 13.79
CA TYR A 37 13.73 -7.85 15.14
C TYR A 37 14.38 -6.46 15.19
N HIS A 38 15.31 -6.18 14.28
CA HIS A 38 15.97 -4.88 14.18
C HIS A 38 14.95 -3.75 13.89
N GLU A 39 14.01 -3.99 12.99
CA GLU A 39 12.97 -3.01 12.64
C GLU A 39 11.98 -2.76 13.80
N HIS A 40 11.46 -3.81 14.44
CA HIS A 40 10.31 -3.68 15.36
C HIS A 40 10.68 -3.51 16.82
N LEU A 41 11.85 -4.00 17.24
CA LEU A 41 12.26 -3.99 18.64
C LEU A 41 13.48 -3.11 18.92
N LEU A 42 14.34 -2.89 17.94
CA LEU A 42 15.53 -2.03 18.08
C LEU A 42 15.35 -0.63 17.47
N GLY A 43 14.28 -0.42 16.70
CA GLY A 43 13.97 0.87 16.07
C GLY A 43 14.93 1.23 14.93
N GLU A 44 15.57 0.23 14.32
CA GLU A 44 16.43 0.42 13.16
C GLU A 44 15.59 0.63 11.88
N GLY A 45 16.18 1.28 10.88
CA GLY A 45 15.48 1.65 9.64
C GLY A 45 14.94 0.43 8.89
N GLY A 46 13.63 0.43 8.64
CA GLY A 46 12.97 -0.58 7.80
C GLY A 46 13.22 -0.37 6.30
N PHE A 47 12.54 -1.18 5.49
CA PHE A 47 12.56 -1.07 4.03
C PHE A 47 12.18 0.36 3.56
N GLN A 48 13.01 0.95 2.70
CA GLN A 48 12.89 2.34 2.23
C GLN A 48 12.28 2.46 0.82
N GLY A 49 11.61 1.41 0.35
CA GLY A 49 11.09 1.34 -1.02
C GLY A 49 12.12 0.83 -2.03
N SER A 50 11.61 0.47 -3.21
CA SER A 50 12.32 -0.01 -4.39
C SER A 50 11.50 0.36 -5.63
N THR A 51 12.09 0.34 -6.83
CA THR A 51 11.34 0.57 -8.08
C THR A 51 10.07 -0.28 -8.15
N ALA A 52 10.15 -1.56 -7.81
CA ALA A 52 9.02 -2.49 -7.86
C ALA A 52 7.91 -2.15 -6.84
N SER A 53 8.28 -1.76 -5.61
CA SER A 53 7.28 -1.40 -4.60
C SER A 53 6.59 -0.07 -4.93
N GLU A 54 7.34 0.91 -5.45
CA GLU A 54 6.79 2.21 -5.85
C GLU A 54 5.89 2.08 -7.09
N LEU A 55 6.27 1.24 -8.05
CA LEU A 55 5.40 0.86 -9.18
C LEU A 55 4.09 0.22 -8.69
N GLY A 56 4.18 -0.67 -7.70
CA GLY A 56 3.00 -1.23 -7.03
C GLY A 56 2.10 -0.16 -6.43
N THR A 57 2.66 0.77 -5.65
CA THR A 57 1.92 1.89 -5.05
C THR A 57 1.16 2.70 -6.10
N VAL A 58 1.81 3.06 -7.21
CA VAL A 58 1.19 3.81 -8.30
C VAL A 58 0.01 3.05 -8.93
N VAL A 59 0.15 1.75 -9.15
CA VAL A 59 -0.91 0.93 -9.75
C VAL A 59 -2.10 0.79 -8.79
N HIS A 60 -1.86 0.54 -7.50
CA HIS A 60 -2.91 0.50 -6.49
C HIS A 60 -3.67 1.83 -6.41
N ALA A 61 -2.94 2.95 -6.35
CA ALA A 61 -3.53 4.29 -6.35
C ALA A 61 -4.43 4.52 -7.56
N GLY A 62 -4.00 4.14 -8.77
CA GLY A 62 -4.82 4.27 -9.97
C GLY A 62 -6.11 3.44 -9.93
N LEU A 63 -6.04 2.21 -9.43
CA LEU A 63 -7.23 1.34 -9.27
C LEU A 63 -8.18 1.89 -8.20
N GLU A 64 -7.64 2.46 -7.13
CA GLU A 64 -8.41 3.10 -6.07
C GLU A 64 -9.14 4.35 -6.58
N MET A 65 -8.44 5.22 -7.30
CA MET A 65 -9.03 6.41 -7.95
C MET A 65 -10.15 6.02 -8.91
N GLN A 66 -9.94 5.00 -9.76
CA GLN A 66 -11.00 4.51 -10.65
C GLN A 66 -12.22 4.02 -9.86
N THR A 67 -12.01 3.32 -8.76
CA THR A 67 -13.11 2.75 -7.96
C THR A 67 -13.90 3.83 -7.23
N LEU A 68 -13.23 4.82 -6.64
CA LEU A 68 -13.88 5.84 -5.81
C LEU A 68 -14.37 7.04 -6.60
N GLU A 69 -13.66 7.43 -7.66
CA GLU A 69 -13.90 8.66 -8.41
C GLU A 69 -14.35 8.40 -9.85
N GLY A 70 -14.21 7.17 -10.36
CA GLY A 70 -14.56 6.80 -11.73
C GLY A 70 -13.55 7.27 -12.78
N VAL A 71 -12.43 7.86 -12.35
CA VAL A 71 -11.38 8.40 -13.21
C VAL A 71 -10.00 8.22 -12.55
N VAL A 72 -8.97 8.04 -13.36
CA VAL A 72 -7.57 8.02 -12.93
C VAL A 72 -6.94 9.39 -13.18
N HIS A 73 -6.35 9.97 -12.14
CA HIS A 73 -5.59 11.23 -12.22
C HIS A 73 -4.11 10.95 -12.50
N HIS A 74 -3.77 10.79 -13.79
CA HIS A 74 -2.41 10.46 -14.22
C HIS A 74 -1.37 11.53 -13.85
N ASP A 75 -1.78 12.79 -13.81
CA ASP A 75 -0.95 13.92 -13.36
C ASP A 75 -0.53 13.77 -11.89
N ALA A 76 -1.46 13.35 -11.01
CA ALA A 76 -1.14 13.09 -9.60
C ALA A 76 -0.16 11.92 -9.43
N ILE A 77 -0.29 10.88 -10.27
CA ILE A 77 0.64 9.76 -10.32
C ILE A 77 2.04 10.23 -10.75
N GLU A 78 2.14 11.00 -11.82
CA GLU A 78 3.42 11.52 -12.32
C GLU A 78 4.09 12.44 -11.30
N GLU A 79 3.31 13.32 -10.65
CA GLU A 79 3.79 14.18 -9.57
C GLU A 79 4.35 13.35 -8.40
N TYR A 80 3.64 12.29 -7.99
CA TYR A 80 4.11 11.36 -6.96
C TYR A 80 5.45 10.72 -7.36
N VAL A 81 5.54 10.12 -8.54
CA VAL A 81 6.77 9.45 -9.01
C VAL A 81 7.95 10.40 -9.02
N MET A 82 7.74 11.64 -9.46
CA MET A 82 8.78 12.67 -9.45
C MET A 82 9.19 13.09 -8.04
N SER A 83 8.27 13.03 -7.07
CA SER A 83 8.51 13.37 -5.67
C SER A 83 9.35 12.34 -4.89
N ILE A 84 9.51 11.11 -5.42
CA ILE A 84 10.29 10.04 -4.78
C ILE A 84 11.74 10.52 -4.57
N LYS A 85 12.21 10.43 -3.33
CA LYS A 85 13.54 10.92 -2.90
C LYS A 85 14.63 9.84 -2.91
N ASN A 86 14.24 8.57 -3.03
CA ASN A 86 15.19 7.47 -3.06
C ASN A 86 15.85 7.41 -4.45
N ASP A 87 17.14 7.73 -4.53
CA ASP A 87 17.90 7.76 -5.79
C ASP A 87 18.11 6.37 -6.41
N GLU A 88 17.87 5.29 -5.67
CA GLU A 88 17.91 3.91 -6.19
C GLU A 88 16.62 3.52 -6.93
N VAL A 89 15.57 4.34 -6.84
CA VAL A 89 14.31 4.12 -7.55
C VAL A 89 14.40 4.65 -8.98
N ASP A 90 14.23 3.77 -9.95
CA ASP A 90 14.16 4.14 -11.36
C ASP A 90 12.77 4.72 -11.69
N LYS A 91 12.68 6.05 -11.67
CA LYS A 91 11.46 6.79 -11.98
C LYS A 91 10.99 6.56 -13.42
N GLN A 92 11.91 6.41 -14.37
CA GLN A 92 11.54 6.22 -15.77
C GLN A 92 10.95 4.82 -15.97
N GLU A 93 11.53 3.80 -15.33
CA GLU A 93 10.96 2.46 -15.34
C GLU A 93 9.52 2.46 -14.81
N ILE A 94 9.24 3.20 -13.72
CA ILE A 94 7.88 3.34 -13.20
C ILE A 94 6.97 4.01 -14.23
N LEU A 95 7.38 5.15 -14.80
CA LEU A 95 6.60 5.91 -15.78
C LEU A 95 6.28 5.10 -17.05
N ASP A 96 7.20 4.23 -17.47
CA ASP A 96 7.02 3.38 -18.64
C ASP A 96 6.16 2.14 -18.33
N ALA A 97 6.28 1.58 -17.12
CA ALA A 97 5.65 0.32 -16.75
C ALA A 97 4.23 0.47 -16.16
N TYR A 98 3.94 1.58 -15.45
CA TYR A 98 2.64 1.73 -14.80
C TYR A 98 1.46 1.79 -15.78
N PRO A 99 1.52 2.44 -16.97
CA PRO A 99 0.36 2.55 -17.84
C PRO A 99 -0.19 1.20 -18.33
N PRO A 100 0.64 0.27 -18.87
CA PRO A 100 0.13 -1.04 -19.29
C PRO A 100 -0.32 -1.91 -18.11
N MET A 101 0.34 -1.82 -16.94
CA MET A 101 -0.08 -2.56 -15.75
C MET A 101 -1.43 -2.08 -15.21
N LEU A 102 -1.62 -0.77 -15.13
CA LEU A 102 -2.87 -0.17 -14.71
C LEU A 102 -3.99 -0.51 -15.69
N ALA A 103 -3.75 -0.44 -17.00
CA ALA A 103 -4.73 -0.84 -18.01
C ALA A 103 -5.24 -2.29 -17.82
N ALA A 104 -4.35 -3.22 -17.50
CA ALA A 104 -4.73 -4.61 -17.21
C ALA A 104 -5.61 -4.72 -15.95
N GLY A 105 -5.30 -3.96 -14.89
CA GLY A 105 -6.12 -3.91 -13.68
C GLY A 105 -7.50 -3.26 -13.91
N LEU A 106 -7.56 -2.20 -14.72
CA LEU A 106 -8.81 -1.53 -15.11
C LEU A 106 -9.72 -2.47 -15.90
N GLU A 107 -9.19 -3.25 -16.85
CA GLU A 107 -9.97 -4.25 -17.58
C GLU A 107 -10.58 -5.30 -16.63
N TYR A 108 -9.84 -5.70 -15.60
CA TYR A 108 -10.36 -6.61 -14.58
C TYR A 108 -11.47 -5.96 -13.75
N LEU A 109 -11.31 -4.71 -13.33
CA LEU A 109 -12.30 -3.96 -12.55
C LEU A 109 -13.62 -3.75 -13.32
N GLU A 110 -13.56 -3.48 -14.62
CA GLU A 110 -14.77 -3.35 -15.45
C GLU A 110 -15.65 -4.62 -15.39
N ARG A 111 -15.02 -5.79 -15.32
CA ARG A 111 -15.70 -7.08 -15.22
C ARG A 111 -16.01 -7.50 -13.79
N ASN A 112 -15.30 -6.92 -12.82
CA ASN A 112 -15.33 -7.30 -11.40
C ASN A 112 -15.34 -6.04 -10.52
N PRO A 113 -16.42 -5.24 -10.55
CA PRO A 113 -16.49 -4.02 -9.77
C PRO A 113 -16.28 -4.31 -8.29
N GLN A 114 -15.49 -3.45 -7.65
CA GLN A 114 -15.25 -3.42 -6.23
C GLN A 114 -15.94 -2.17 -5.67
N GLU A 115 -16.35 -2.22 -4.40
CA GLU A 115 -17.01 -1.07 -3.75
C GLU A 115 -16.22 -0.56 -2.55
N ILE A 116 -15.35 -1.40 -1.98
CA ILE A 116 -14.54 -1.08 -0.82
C ILE A 116 -13.09 -1.35 -1.21
N VAL A 117 -12.25 -0.33 -1.08
CA VAL A 117 -10.83 -0.33 -1.47
C VAL A 117 -9.99 0.27 -0.34
N GLU A 118 -8.79 -0.28 -0.16
CA GLU A 118 -7.79 0.16 0.83
C GLU A 118 -8.35 0.30 2.27
N GLU A 119 -9.33 -0.55 2.63
CA GLU A 119 -9.94 -0.54 3.96
C GLU A 119 -8.94 -1.06 4.98
N PHE A 120 -8.65 -0.25 5.99
CA PHE A 120 -7.85 -0.69 7.12
C PHE A 120 -8.69 -1.49 8.11
N VAL A 121 -8.24 -2.71 8.40
CA VAL A 121 -8.86 -3.59 9.41
C VAL A 121 -7.88 -3.87 10.54
N PHE A 122 -8.42 -3.98 11.76
CA PHE A 122 -7.67 -4.35 12.94
C PHE A 122 -8.52 -5.23 13.85
N HIS A 123 -7.89 -6.24 14.43
CA HIS A 123 -8.48 -7.11 15.43
C HIS A 123 -7.48 -7.34 16.57
N GLU A 124 -7.86 -6.93 17.77
CA GLU A 124 -7.07 -7.17 18.98
C GLU A 124 -7.08 -8.67 19.33
N ILE A 125 -5.90 -9.23 19.58
CA ILE A 125 -5.70 -10.66 19.92
C ILE A 125 -5.37 -10.80 21.41
N LEU A 126 -4.54 -9.90 21.92
CA LEU A 126 -4.20 -9.75 23.34
C LEU A 126 -4.24 -8.27 23.70
N PRO A 127 -4.36 -7.90 24.99
CA PRO A 127 -4.35 -6.50 25.39
C PRO A 127 -3.14 -5.74 24.82
N GLY A 128 -3.41 -4.75 23.97
CA GLY A 128 -2.38 -3.93 23.31
C GLY A 128 -1.63 -4.63 22.18
N ILE A 129 -2.11 -5.76 21.67
CA ILE A 129 -1.52 -6.52 20.55
C ILE A 129 -2.63 -7.00 19.62
N GLY A 130 -2.53 -6.70 18.33
CA GLY A 130 -3.53 -7.18 17.37
C GLY A 130 -2.99 -7.41 15.96
N ALA A 131 -3.78 -8.13 15.17
CA ALA A 131 -3.53 -8.29 13.74
C ALA A 131 -4.24 -7.18 12.97
N GLY A 132 -3.57 -6.58 12.00
CA GLY A 132 -4.19 -5.56 11.17
C GLY A 132 -3.38 -5.13 9.96
N GLY A 133 -4.06 -4.52 9.00
CA GLY A 133 -3.52 -4.05 7.73
C GLY A 133 -4.63 -3.57 6.80
N SER A 134 -4.23 -3.08 5.63
CA SER A 134 -5.16 -2.72 4.57
C SER A 134 -5.59 -3.93 3.76
N ILE A 135 -6.86 -3.98 3.39
CA ILE A 135 -7.40 -4.88 2.37
C ILE A 135 -7.47 -4.10 1.06
N ASP A 136 -6.76 -4.56 0.03
CA ASP A 136 -6.71 -3.90 -1.29
C ASP A 136 -8.10 -3.62 -1.84
N ALA A 137 -8.95 -4.66 -1.90
CA ALA A 137 -10.33 -4.53 -2.35
C ALA A 137 -11.25 -5.64 -1.82
N ARG A 138 -12.52 -5.30 -1.61
CA ARG A 138 -13.58 -6.28 -1.36
C ARG A 138 -14.94 -5.80 -1.86
N ARG A 139 -15.82 -6.76 -2.13
CA ARG A 139 -17.25 -6.52 -2.36
C ARG A 139 -17.99 -6.34 -1.02
N PRO A 140 -19.14 -5.65 -0.99
CA PRO A 140 -20.03 -5.68 0.16
C PRO A 140 -20.49 -7.12 0.39
N ARG A 141 -20.67 -7.49 1.65
CA ARG A 141 -21.30 -8.76 2.03
C ARG A 141 -22.82 -8.67 1.92
#